data_AF-A0A7W3SUF6-F1
#
_entry.id   AF-A0A7W3SUF6-F1
#
_cell.length_a   1.000
_cell.length_b   1.000
_cell.length_c   1.000
_cell.angle_alpha   90.00
_cell.angle_beta   90.00
_cell.angle_gamma   90.00
#
_symmetry.space_group_name_H-M   'P 1'
#
loop_
_entity.id
_entity.type
_entity.pdbx_description
1 polymer ?
#
loop_
_entity_poly.entity_id
_entity_poly.type
_entity_poly.pdbx_seq_one_letter_code
_entity_poly.pdbx_strand_id
1 'polypeptide(L)'
;MHTASNADYTLLTVHESRGTKGMIAGEVLPHYKGTVVHDFYWPYFHKTAFSFCHALCNAHLLRECQGIIENDKHQWAKEMKTLLQEGWEVTRSARKEEKLLP
;
A
#
# COMPACT_ATOMS: atom_id res chain seq x y z
N MET A 1 -2.57 3.93 17.86
CA MET A 1 -3.94 3.65 17.38
C MET A 1 -3.84 3.00 16.02
N HIS A 2 -4.62 1.96 15.77
CA HIS A 2 -4.83 1.33 14.46
C HIS A 2 -6.32 1.44 14.09
N THR A 3 -6.62 1.41 12.80
CA THR A 3 -7.99 1.49 12.28
C THR A 3 -8.19 0.48 11.15
N ALA A 4 -9.36 -0.14 11.13
CA ALA A 4 -9.86 -0.92 10.01
C ALA A 4 -11.33 -0.58 9.81
N SER A 5 -11.75 -0.32 8.59
CA SER A 5 -13.13 0.05 8.29
C SER A 5 -13.61 -0.59 7.00
N ASN A 6 -14.92 -0.77 6.90
CA ASN A 6 -15.63 -1.08 5.68
C ASN A 6 -16.86 -0.15 5.57
N ALA A 7 -17.80 -0.46 4.68
CA ALA A 7 -18.98 0.38 4.47
C ALA A 7 -19.87 0.51 5.73
N ASP A 8 -19.84 -0.47 6.62
CA ASP A 8 -20.81 -0.60 7.72
C ASP A 8 -20.19 -0.34 9.11
N TYR A 9 -18.89 -0.63 9.27
CA TYR A 9 -18.22 -0.65 10.55
C TYR A 9 -16.84 0.00 10.51
N THR A 10 -16.45 0.59 11.65
CA THR A 10 -15.07 1.04 11.91
C THR A 10 -14.60 0.42 13.22
N LEU A 11 -13.50 -0.33 13.15
CA LEU A 11 -12.77 -0.87 14.28
C LEU A 11 -11.60 0.05 14.60
N LEU A 12 -11.55 0.58 15.83
CA LEU A 12 -10.43 1.34 16.35
C LEU A 12 -9.76 0.53 17.45
N THR A 13 -8.44 0.33 17.37
CA THR A 13 -7.66 -0.33 18.42
C THR A 13 -6.52 0.56 18.89
N VAL A 14 -6.20 0.50 20.17
CA VAL A 14 -5.10 1.26 20.78
C VAL A 14 -4.11 0.27 21.35
N HIS A 15 -2.85 0.42 20.96
CA HIS A 15 -1.75 -0.42 21.37
C HIS A 15 -0.47 0.41 21.42
N GLU A 16 0.41 0.12 22.36
CA GLU A 16 1.70 0.82 22.54
C GLU A 16 2.59 0.75 21.29
N SER A 17 2.56 -0.39 20.59
CA SER A 17 3.29 -0.60 19.35
C SER A 17 2.45 -0.23 18.13
N ARG A 18 3.02 0.62 17.26
CA ARG A 18 2.55 0.82 15.87
C ARG A 18 2.94 -0.33 14.94
N GLY A 19 3.98 -1.09 15.27
CA GLY A 19 4.52 -2.15 14.41
C GLY A 19 3.71 -3.45 14.46
N THR A 20 4.36 -4.55 14.07
CA THR A 20 3.73 -5.87 13.89
C THR A 20 2.94 -6.31 15.12
N LYS A 21 3.45 -6.07 16.34
CA LYS A 21 2.74 -6.42 17.59
C LYS A 21 1.36 -5.76 17.69
N GLY A 22 1.25 -4.47 17.37
CA GLY A 22 -0.03 -3.77 17.41
C GLY A 22 -0.95 -4.16 16.27
N MET A 23 -0.40 -4.43 15.09
CA MET A 23 -1.17 -4.96 13.96
C MET A 23 -1.74 -6.35 14.24
N ILE A 24 -0.98 -7.22 14.92
CA ILE A 24 -1.44 -8.54 15.38
C ILE A 24 -2.56 -8.36 16.40
N ALA A 25 -2.33 -7.55 17.44
CA ALA A 25 -3.33 -7.30 18.49
C ALA A 25 -4.63 -6.67 17.96
N GLY A 26 -4.60 -6.07 16.76
CA GLY A 26 -5.78 -5.57 16.07
C GLY A 26 -6.65 -6.66 15.44
N GLU A 27 -6.18 -7.90 15.33
CA GLU A 27 -6.94 -9.09 14.87
C GLU A 27 -7.60 -8.95 13.49
N VAL A 28 -7.13 -8.04 12.63
CA VAL A 28 -7.58 -7.93 11.23
C VAL A 28 -6.57 -8.55 10.28
N LEU A 29 -5.35 -8.02 10.28
CA LEU A 29 -4.29 -8.43 9.35
C LEU A 29 -3.82 -9.89 9.50
N PRO A 30 -3.74 -10.49 10.71
CA PRO A 30 -3.37 -11.91 10.85
C PRO A 30 -4.33 -12.87 10.13
N HIS A 31 -5.61 -12.51 10.07
CA HIS A 31 -6.67 -13.36 9.51
C HIS A 31 -6.98 -13.03 8.05
N TYR A 32 -6.59 -11.86 7.56
CA TYR A 32 -6.83 -11.44 6.18
C TYR A 32 -5.94 -12.23 5.19
N LYS A 33 -6.55 -12.80 4.15
CA LYS A 33 -5.89 -13.63 3.13
C LYS A 33 -5.89 -13.01 1.73
N GLY A 34 -6.47 -11.82 1.57
CA GLY A 34 -6.50 -11.13 0.28
C GLY A 34 -5.18 -10.42 -0.03
N THR A 35 -5.24 -9.37 -0.85
CA THR A 35 -4.11 -8.49 -1.12
C THR A 35 -4.15 -7.28 -0.20
N VAL A 36 -3.05 -7.02 0.52
CA VAL A 36 -2.86 -5.79 1.29
C VAL A 36 -2.01 -4.84 0.48
N VAL A 37 -2.58 -3.69 0.14
CA VAL A 37 -1.85 -2.57 -0.47
C VAL A 37 -1.27 -1.71 0.65
N HIS A 38 0.05 -1.64 0.79
CA HIS A 38 0.69 -0.93 1.90
C HIS A 38 1.84 -0.02 1.47
N ASP A 39 2.23 0.89 2.35
CA ASP A 39 3.22 1.97 2.20
C ASP A 39 4.68 1.51 2.32
N PHE A 40 4.97 0.23 2.05
CA PHE A 40 6.29 -0.38 2.25
C PHE A 40 6.81 -0.33 3.71
N TYR A 41 5.97 -0.04 4.69
CA TYR A 41 6.40 -0.05 6.09
C TYR A 41 6.82 -1.47 6.52
N TRP A 42 8.04 -1.60 7.04
CA TRP A 42 8.69 -2.90 7.32
C TRP A 42 7.83 -3.92 8.10
N PRO A 43 7.05 -3.52 9.12
CA PRO A 43 6.19 -4.44 9.87
C PRO A 43 5.22 -5.28 9.06
N TYR A 44 4.77 -4.82 7.90
CA TYR A 44 3.88 -5.60 7.02
C TYR A 44 4.57 -6.85 6.46
N PHE A 45 5.91 -6.88 6.35
CA PHE A 45 6.66 -8.00 5.75
C PHE A 45 6.93 -9.16 6.72
N HIS A 46 6.27 -9.19 7.88
CA HIS A 46 6.50 -10.23 8.88
C HIS A 46 5.86 -11.57 8.47
N LYS A 47 6.62 -12.40 7.76
CA LYS A 47 6.18 -13.64 7.10
C LYS A 47 5.52 -14.68 8.01
N THR A 48 5.83 -14.69 9.30
CA THR A 48 5.20 -15.61 10.27
C THR A 48 3.95 -15.03 10.92
N ALA A 49 3.73 -13.71 10.82
CA ALA A 49 2.54 -13.06 11.38
C ALA A 49 1.44 -12.88 10.33
N PHE A 50 1.81 -12.73 9.06
CA PHE A 50 0.92 -12.36 7.99
C PHE A 50 1.03 -13.31 6.80
N SER A 51 -0.11 -13.55 6.15
CA SER A 51 -0.26 -14.53 5.05
C SER A 51 -1.00 -13.96 3.84
N PHE A 52 -1.29 -12.66 3.84
CA PHE A 52 -1.86 -11.96 2.70
C PHE A 52 -0.84 -11.78 1.58
N CYS A 53 -1.34 -11.54 0.36
CA CYS A 53 -0.50 -11.09 -0.74
C CYS A 53 -0.11 -9.63 -0.55
N HIS A 54 1.11 -9.27 -0.95
CA HIS A 54 1.60 -7.90 -0.84
C HIS A 54 1.40 -7.14 -2.15
N ALA A 55 0.90 -5.92 -2.05
CA ALA A 55 1.01 -4.91 -3.09
C ALA A 55 1.53 -3.62 -2.47
N LEU A 56 2.36 -2.88 -3.21
CA LEU A 56 2.87 -1.61 -2.74
C LEU A 56 1.96 -0.47 -3.20
N CYS A 57 1.76 0.51 -2.32
CA CYS A 57 0.88 1.62 -2.60
C CYS A 57 1.55 2.59 -3.59
N ASN A 58 1.06 2.63 -4.84
CA ASN A 58 1.56 3.54 -5.86
C ASN A 58 1.51 5.02 -5.44
N ALA A 59 0.49 5.43 -4.68
CA ALA A 59 0.40 6.81 -4.18
C ALA A 59 1.56 7.18 -3.23
N HIS A 60 2.00 6.23 -2.40
CA HIS A 60 3.19 6.42 -1.56
C HIS A 60 4.45 6.39 -2.42
N LEU A 61 4.60 5.42 -3.34
CA LEU A 61 5.75 5.37 -4.25
C LEU A 61 5.93 6.65 -5.07
N LEU A 62 4.84 7.25 -5.56
CA LEU A 62 4.88 8.53 -6.27
C LEU A 62 5.40 9.67 -5.39
N ARG A 63 5.04 9.68 -4.11
CA ARG A 63 5.52 10.67 -3.14
C ARG A 63 7.00 10.47 -2.81
N GLU A 64 7.43 9.22 -2.61
CA GLU A 64 8.84 8.89 -2.41
C GLU A 64 9.68 9.29 -3.63
N CYS A 65 9.23 8.95 -4.85
CA CYS A 65 9.89 9.38 -6.08
C CYS A 65 9.97 10.91 -6.16
N GLN A 66 8.89 11.62 -5.82
CA GLN A 66 8.91 13.09 -5.79
C GLN A 66 9.94 13.64 -4.81
N GLY A 67 10.03 13.06 -3.60
CA GLY A 67 11.04 13.44 -2.61
C GLY A 67 12.46 13.25 -3.14
N ILE A 68 12.75 12.12 -3.80
CA ILE A 68 14.07 11.85 -4.39
C ILE A 68 14.39 12.83 -5.53
N ILE A 69 13.39 13.19 -6.34
CA ILE A 69 13.54 14.21 -7.40
C ILE A 69 13.87 15.58 -6.80
N GLU A 70 13.22 15.94 -5.69
CA GLU A 70 13.36 17.25 -5.06
C GLU A 70 14.66 17.39 -4.26
N ASN A 71 15.08 16.34 -3.57
CA ASN A 71 16.20 16.39 -2.63
C ASN A 71 17.50 15.85 -3.26
N ASP A 72 17.43 14.71 -3.93
CA ASP A 72 18.62 13.99 -4.44
C ASP A 72 18.84 14.20 -5.94
N LYS A 73 17.84 14.74 -6.65
CA LYS A 73 17.88 15.03 -8.10
C LYS A 73 18.12 13.80 -8.98
N HIS A 74 17.80 12.60 -8.50
CA HIS A 74 18.03 11.38 -9.27
C HIS A 74 17.08 11.26 -10.48
N GLN A 75 17.65 10.89 -11.62
CA GLN A 75 16.91 10.76 -12.88
C GLN A 75 15.97 9.53 -12.88
N TRP A 76 16.41 8.41 -12.31
CA TRP A 76 15.60 7.18 -12.23
C TRP A 76 14.27 7.40 -11.48
N ALA A 77 14.24 8.31 -10.51
CA ALA A 77 13.02 8.61 -9.76
C ALA A 77 11.98 9.34 -10.61
N LYS A 78 12.42 10.19 -11.56
CA LYS A 78 11.53 10.79 -12.55
C LYS A 78 10.95 9.73 -13.48
N GLU A 79 11.80 8.84 -13.97
CA GLU A 79 11.41 7.74 -14.88
C GLU A 79 10.42 6.78 -14.21
N MET A 80 10.70 6.37 -12.98
CA MET A 80 9.81 5.53 -12.18
C MET A 80 8.47 6.23 -11.92
N LYS A 81 8.49 7.53 -11.59
CA LYS A 81 7.27 8.31 -11.39
C LYS A 81 6.42 8.33 -12.67
N THR A 82 7.03 8.58 -13.83
CA THR A 82 6.36 8.54 -15.13
C THR A 82 5.74 7.17 -15.39
N LEU A 83 6.52 6.08 -15.23
CA LEU A 83 6.04 4.72 -15.43
C LEU A 83 4.81 4.38 -14.56
N LEU A 84 4.85 4.76 -13.28
CA LEU A 84 3.74 4.54 -12.36
C LEU A 84 2.48 5.31 -12.77
N GLN A 85 2.63 6.52 -13.30
CA GLN A 85 1.53 7.34 -13.79
C GLN A 85 0.93 6.78 -15.08
N GLU A 86 1.77 6.38 -16.03
CA GLU A 86 1.34 5.75 -17.29
C GLU A 86 0.60 4.43 -17.02
N GLY A 87 1.13 3.57 -16.15
CA GLY A 87 0.46 2.32 -15.76
C GLY A 87 -0.90 2.56 -15.08
N TRP A 88 -1.02 3.62 -14.28
CA TRP A 88 -2.29 4.05 -13.72
C TRP A 88 -3.27 4.51 -14.81
N GLU A 89 -2.81 5.28 -15.79
CA GLU A 89 -3.66 5.76 -16.89
C GLU A 89 -4.22 4.61 -17.73
N VAL A 90 -3.40 3.60 -18.04
CA VAL A 90 -3.85 2.37 -18.72
C VAL A 90 -4.89 1.64 -17.87
N THR A 91 -4.61 1.43 -16.58
CA THR A 91 -5.52 0.74 -15.66
C THR A 91 -6.85 1.48 -15.50
N ARG A 92 -6.79 2.81 -15.37
CA ARG A 92 -7.97 3.67 -15.23
C ARG A 92 -8.84 3.62 -16.47
N SER A 93 -8.23 3.64 -17.66
CA SER A 93 -8.94 3.57 -18.94
C SER A 93 -9.62 2.20 -19.11
N ALA A 94 -8.91 1.11 -18.85
CA ALA A 94 -9.47 -0.25 -18.90
C ALA A 94 -10.68 -0.42 -17.95
N ARG A 95 -10.60 0.12 -16.72
CA ARG A 95 -11.71 0.10 -15.76
C ARG A 95 -12.94 0.87 -16.24
N LYS A 96 -12.75 2.04 -16.87
CA LYS A 96 -13.85 2.83 -17.43
C LYS A 96 -14.56 2.12 -18.57
N GLU A 97 -13.81 1.33 -19.34
CA GLU A 97 -14.32 0.57 -20.49
C GLU A 97 -14.78 -0.85 -20.12
N GLU A 98 -14.68 -1.24 -18.83
CA GLU A 98 -14.94 -2.61 -18.34
C GLU A 98 -14.14 -3.69 -19.09
N LYS A 99 -12.94 -3.35 -19.56
CA LYS A 99 -12.03 -4.24 -20.27
C LYS A 99 -10.96 -4.79 -19.34
N LEU A 100 -10.49 -6.00 -19.66
CA LEU A 100 -9.27 -6.54 -19.06
C LEU A 100 -8.07 -5.69 -19.50
N LEU A 101 -7.06 -5.63 -18.63
CA LEU A 101 -5.75 -5.10 -19.01
C LEU A 101 -5.19 -5.95 -20.18
N PRO A 102 -4.54 -5.32 -21.18
CA PRO A 102 -3.91 -6.04 -22.28
C PRO A 102 -2.79 -6.99 -21.83
#